data_AF-A0A4Q0IW53-F1
#
_entry.id   AF-A0A4Q0IW53-F1
#
_cell.length_a   1.000
_cell.length_b   1.000
_cell.length_c   1.000
_cell.angle_alpha   90.00
_cell.angle_beta   90.00
_cell.angle_gamma   90.00
#
_symmetry.space_group_name_H-M   'P 1'
#
loop_
_entity.id
_entity.type
_entity.pdbx_description
1 polymer ?
#
loop_
_entity_poly.entity_id
_entity_poly.type
_entity_poly.pdbx_seq_one_letter_code
_entity_poly.pdbx_strand_id
1 'polypeptide(L)'
;MKKLILIFALIFSMTCTVTAEEIVPIQINSKRTSNENKQWNRAPMRISVEAYYDSDAGILEVVGDETIEAQVFLYNASGVMENYSSSLNVIFPIYSSGEYTILIQGDGWYGEGLLTI
;
A
#
# COMPACT_ATOMS: atom_id res chain seq x y z
N MET A 1 -41.02 9.98 -39.13
CA MET A 1 -40.43 8.89 -38.31
C MET A 1 -39.15 8.41 -38.98
N LYS A 2 -37.95 8.81 -38.50
CA LYS A 2 -36.61 8.29 -38.89
C LYS A 2 -35.42 9.09 -38.30
N LYS A 3 -35.63 9.92 -37.27
CA LYS A 3 -34.55 10.73 -36.65
C LYS A 3 -34.38 10.50 -35.14
N LEU A 4 -34.95 9.42 -34.60
CA LEU A 4 -34.87 9.07 -33.16
C LEU A 4 -33.97 7.87 -32.86
N ILE A 5 -33.22 7.37 -33.85
CA ILE A 5 -32.32 6.21 -33.67
C ILE A 5 -30.89 6.63 -33.27
N LEU A 6 -30.55 7.92 -33.36
CA LEU A 6 -29.18 8.40 -33.12
C LEU A 6 -28.79 8.57 -31.64
N ILE A 7 -29.73 8.43 -30.69
CA ILE A 7 -29.45 8.70 -29.26
C ILE A 7 -29.08 7.41 -28.48
N PHE A 8 -29.51 6.23 -28.94
CA PHE A 8 -29.21 4.97 -28.23
C PHE A 8 -27.84 4.34 -28.58
N ALA A 9 -27.15 4.83 -29.60
CA ALA A 9 -25.82 4.32 -29.97
C ALA A 9 -24.65 4.97 -29.19
N LEU A 10 -24.92 5.98 -28.36
CA LEU A 10 -23.90 6.69 -27.59
C LEU A 10 -23.69 6.12 -26.17
N ILE A 11 -24.43 5.08 -25.79
CA ILE A 11 -24.46 4.55 -24.41
C ILE A 11 -23.95 3.11 -24.38
N PHE A 12 -22.69 2.87 -24.79
CA PHE A 12 -21.98 1.64 -24.38
C PHE A 12 -20.47 1.73 -24.59
N SER A 13 -19.81 2.64 -23.90
CA SER A 13 -18.36 2.53 -23.68
C SER A 13 -18.02 2.88 -22.24
N MET A 14 -18.75 2.29 -21.29
CA MET A 14 -18.21 2.13 -19.96
C MET A 14 -17.40 0.83 -20.01
N THR A 15 -16.15 0.96 -20.44
CA THR A 15 -15.18 -0.10 -20.21
C THR A 15 -15.09 -0.28 -18.71
N CYS A 16 -15.61 -1.40 -18.20
CA CYS A 16 -15.27 -1.87 -16.87
C CYS A 16 -13.76 -2.13 -16.92
N THR A 17 -12.95 -1.16 -16.52
CA THR A 17 -11.54 -1.40 -16.25
C THR A 17 -11.51 -2.26 -15.01
N VAL A 18 -11.36 -3.57 -15.21
CA VAL A 18 -11.00 -4.50 -14.14
C VAL A 18 -9.53 -4.21 -13.87
N THR A 19 -9.25 -3.38 -12.87
CA THR A 19 -7.88 -3.06 -12.45
C THR A 19 -7.26 -4.30 -11.83
N ALA A 20 -6.03 -4.63 -12.23
CA ALA A 20 -5.27 -5.69 -11.61
C ALA A 20 -4.52 -5.13 -10.39
N GLU A 21 -5.19 -5.12 -9.23
CA GLU A 21 -4.58 -4.81 -7.94
C GLU A 21 -3.81 -6.01 -7.41
N GLU A 22 -2.50 -5.86 -7.21
CA GLU A 22 -1.63 -6.86 -6.60
C GLU A 22 -1.39 -6.53 -5.12
N ILE A 23 -1.64 -7.51 -4.24
CA ILE A 23 -1.35 -7.38 -2.81
C ILE A 23 0.17 -7.44 -2.62
N VAL A 24 0.75 -6.41 -2.01
CA VAL A 24 2.16 -6.39 -1.61
C VAL A 24 2.27 -6.93 -0.18
N PRO A 25 2.89 -8.10 0.04
CA PRO A 25 2.99 -8.68 1.37
C PRO A 25 3.80 -7.78 2.32
N ILE A 26 3.22 -7.43 3.46
CA ILE A 26 3.89 -6.68 4.52
C ILE A 26 4.34 -7.60 5.64
N GLN A 27 5.63 -7.60 5.94
CA GLN A 27 6.22 -8.30 7.07
C GLN A 27 6.29 -7.37 8.28
N ILE A 28 5.55 -7.71 9.36
CA ILE A 28 5.50 -6.91 10.59
C ILE A 28 6.54 -7.38 11.61
N ASN A 29 7.34 -6.43 12.09
CA ASN A 29 8.42 -6.63 13.05
C ASN A 29 8.23 -5.75 14.29
N SER A 30 8.36 -6.33 15.49
CA SER A 30 8.34 -5.58 16.76
C SER A 30 9.73 -5.06 17.13
N LYS A 31 9.85 -3.78 17.52
CA LYS A 31 11.08 -3.23 18.11
C LYS A 31 11.16 -3.66 19.57
N ARG A 32 11.67 -4.87 19.84
CA ARG A 32 11.87 -5.35 21.22
C ARG A 32 12.99 -4.53 21.89
N THR A 33 12.65 -3.67 22.82
CA THR A 33 13.62 -3.15 23.79
C THR A 33 13.97 -4.28 24.75
N SER A 34 15.17 -4.84 24.59
CA SER A 34 15.75 -5.81 25.52
C SER A 34 16.01 -5.14 26.87
N ASN A 35 14.98 -5.02 27.69
CA ASN A 35 15.16 -4.82 29.12
C ASN A 35 14.12 -5.68 29.84
N GLU A 36 14.62 -6.47 30.78
CA GLU A 36 13.89 -7.31 31.73
C GLU A 36 13.63 -8.77 31.34
N ASN A 37 14.31 -9.64 32.10
CA ASN A 37 14.25 -11.09 32.18
C ASN A 37 12.87 -11.67 32.60
N LYS A 38 11.76 -11.05 32.18
CA LYS A 38 10.41 -11.59 32.38
C LYS A 38 9.82 -12.04 31.05
N GLN A 39 10.01 -13.32 30.77
CA GLN A 39 9.41 -14.01 29.62
C GLN A 39 7.90 -14.16 29.83
N TRP A 40 7.15 -13.06 29.64
CA TRP A 40 5.71 -13.14 29.46
C TRP A 40 5.41 -13.66 28.06
N ASN A 41 4.74 -14.81 27.99
CA ASN A 41 4.23 -15.36 26.74
C ASN A 41 3.05 -14.52 26.25
N ARG A 42 3.33 -13.45 25.51
CA ARG A 42 2.31 -12.64 24.83
C ARG A 42 2.03 -13.22 23.45
N ALA A 43 0.77 -13.22 23.05
CA ALA A 43 0.40 -13.53 21.68
C ALA A 43 1.10 -12.56 20.71
N PRO A 44 1.48 -13.02 19.50
CA PRO A 44 2.03 -12.14 18.47
C PRO A 44 1.12 -10.94 18.22
N MET A 45 1.72 -9.76 18.13
CA MET A 45 1.02 -8.52 17.82
C MET A 45 0.48 -8.61 16.38
N ARG A 46 -0.83 -8.39 16.21
CA ARG A 46 -1.48 -8.29 14.90
C ARG A 46 -1.71 -6.83 14.60
N ILE A 47 -1.16 -6.35 13.49
CA ILE A 47 -1.33 -4.98 13.02
C ILE A 47 -1.97 -5.08 11.65
N SER A 48 -3.12 -4.44 11.49
CA SER A 48 -3.89 -4.44 10.25
C SER A 48 -3.41 -3.31 9.35
N VAL A 49 -2.31 -3.56 8.64
CA VAL A 49 -1.79 -2.68 7.59
C VAL A 49 -1.49 -3.51 6.35
N GLU A 50 -1.88 -2.98 5.20
CA GLU A 50 -1.80 -3.66 3.92
C GLU A 50 -1.34 -2.67 2.85
N ALA A 51 -0.72 -3.19 1.79
CA ALA A 51 -0.28 -2.40 0.66
C ALA A 51 -0.72 -3.08 -0.64
N TYR A 52 -1.14 -2.27 -1.60
CA TYR A 52 -1.71 -2.70 -2.87
C TYR A 52 -1.03 -1.93 -4.00
N TYR A 53 -0.60 -2.63 -5.03
CA TYR A 53 -0.08 -2.01 -6.24
C TYR A 53 -1.07 -2.19 -7.39
N ASP A 54 -1.58 -1.08 -7.92
CA ASP A 54 -2.35 -1.06 -9.15
C ASP A 54 -1.39 -0.77 -10.32
N SER A 55 -1.11 -1.82 -11.10
CA SER A 55 -0.20 -1.75 -12.24
C SER A 55 -0.75 -0.96 -13.43
N ASP A 56 -2.08 -0.85 -13.56
CA ASP A 56 -2.72 -0.10 -14.65
C ASP A 56 -2.67 1.41 -14.36
N ALA A 57 -2.89 1.79 -13.10
CA ALA A 57 -2.81 3.17 -12.65
C ALA A 57 -1.37 3.61 -12.30
N GLY A 58 -0.46 2.67 -12.06
CA GLY A 58 0.91 2.93 -11.62
C GLY A 58 0.95 3.55 -10.22
N ILE A 59 0.09 3.06 -9.31
CA ILE A 59 -0.02 3.58 -7.94
C ILE A 59 0.15 2.49 -6.90
N LEU A 60 0.84 2.83 -5.83
CA LEU A 60 0.91 2.05 -4.60
C LEU A 60 -0.01 2.69 -3.56
N GLU A 61 -0.97 1.93 -3.05
CA GLU A 61 -1.81 2.33 -1.93
C GLU A 61 -1.36 1.60 -0.66
N VAL A 62 -1.26 2.33 0.46
CA VAL A 62 -1.00 1.76 1.78
C VAL A 62 -2.16 2.10 2.70
N VAL A 63 -2.87 1.07 3.13
CA VAL A 63 -4.09 1.17 3.94
C VAL A 63 -3.91 0.54 5.31
N GLY A 64 -4.65 1.05 6.28
CA GLY A 64 -4.73 0.45 7.60
C GLY A 64 -5.86 1.06 8.42
N ASP A 65 -6.09 0.46 9.59
CA ASP A 65 -7.08 0.96 10.53
C ASP A 65 -6.78 2.42 10.91
N GLU A 66 -7.80 3.29 10.88
CA GLU A 66 -7.67 4.73 11.18
C GLU A 66 -7.16 5.02 12.59
N THR A 67 -7.26 4.05 13.51
CA THR A 67 -6.73 4.16 14.88
C THR A 67 -5.22 3.91 14.96
N ILE A 68 -4.59 3.44 13.89
CA ILE A 68 -3.15 3.16 13.85
C ILE A 68 -2.39 4.42 13.43
N GLU A 69 -1.60 4.95 14.35
CA GLU A 69 -0.63 6.01 14.05
C GLU A 69 0.67 5.38 13.51
N ALA A 70 0.90 5.54 12.21
CA ALA A 70 2.14 5.11 11.56
C ALA A 70 2.50 6.00 10.36
N GLN A 71 3.79 6.08 10.07
CA GLN A 71 4.35 6.79 8.92
C GLN A 71 4.70 5.80 7.82
N VAL A 72 4.64 6.23 6.57
CA VAL A 72 4.96 5.40 5.40
C VAL A 72 6.10 6.04 4.61
N PHE A 73 7.11 5.25 4.30
CA PHE A 73 8.25 5.65 3.48
C PHE A 73 8.36 4.72 2.28
N LEU A 74 8.63 5.29 1.11
CA LEU A 74 8.87 4.56 -0.11
C LEU A 74 10.29 4.82 -0.57
N TYR A 75 11.07 3.76 -0.74
CA TYR A 75 12.44 3.80 -1.24
C TYR A 75 12.54 3.03 -2.56
N ASN A 76 13.39 3.50 -3.46
CA ASN A 76 13.78 2.73 -4.64
C ASN A 76 14.93 1.75 -4.34
N ALA A 77 15.30 0.94 -5.34
CA ALA A 77 16.38 -0.04 -5.26
C ALA A 77 17.75 0.51 -4.81
N SER A 78 18.01 1.81 -4.99
CA SER A 78 19.25 2.46 -4.53
C SER A 78 19.18 2.90 -3.06
N GLY A 79 18.05 2.66 -2.37
CA GLY A 79 17.78 3.13 -1.02
C GLY A 79 17.46 4.63 -0.95
N VAL A 80 17.19 5.28 -2.08
CA VAL A 80 16.79 6.70 -2.10
C VAL A 80 15.29 6.78 -1.84
N MET A 81 14.90 7.66 -0.91
CA MET A 81 13.50 7.92 -0.61
C MET A 81 12.83 8.64 -1.77
N GLU A 82 11.83 8.01 -2.36
CA GLU A 82 11.04 8.60 -3.45
C GLU A 82 9.77 9.27 -2.93
N ASN A 83 9.18 8.74 -1.85
CA ASN A 83 7.97 9.31 -1.27
C ASN A 83 7.85 9.08 0.24
N TYR A 84 6.99 9.85 0.87
CA TYR A 84 6.74 9.84 2.31
C TYR A 84 5.33 10.30 2.65
N SER A 85 4.76 9.69 3.70
CA SER A 85 3.54 10.13 4.36
C SER A 85 3.70 10.06 5.87
N SER A 86 3.19 11.07 6.57
CA SER A 86 3.15 11.07 8.04
C SER A 86 2.01 10.21 8.61
N SER A 87 1.14 9.66 7.77
CA SER A 87 0.01 8.79 8.15
C SER A 87 -0.17 7.63 7.17
N LEU A 88 -0.91 6.61 7.61
CA LEU A 88 -1.47 5.57 6.75
C LEU A 88 -2.58 6.14 5.83
N ASN A 89 -3.17 5.26 5.01
CA ASN A 89 -4.23 5.57 4.06
C ASN A 89 -3.75 6.59 3.02
N VAL A 90 -2.66 6.24 2.35
CA VAL A 90 -1.94 7.09 1.39
C VAL A 90 -1.73 6.38 0.07
N ILE A 91 -1.70 7.16 -1.01
CA ILE A 91 -1.42 6.71 -2.37
C ILE A 91 -0.11 7.35 -2.84
N PHE A 92 0.82 6.54 -3.34
CA PHE A 92 2.06 6.98 -3.96
C PHE A 92 2.07 6.61 -5.44
N PRO A 93 2.30 7.57 -6.36
CA PRO A 93 2.54 7.25 -7.76
C PRO A 93 3.92 6.60 -7.92
N ILE A 94 3.99 5.57 -8.76
CA ILE A 94 5.23 4.90 -9.17
C ILE A 94 5.50 5.22 -10.64
N TYR A 95 6.66 5.81 -10.92
CA TYR A 95 6.96 6.32 -12.26
C TYR A 95 7.88 5.41 -13.10
N SER A 96 8.52 4.44 -12.47
CA SER A 96 9.52 3.59 -13.12
C SER A 96 9.42 2.15 -12.64
N SER A 97 9.75 1.22 -13.53
CA SER A 97 9.99 -0.18 -13.19
C SER A 97 11.22 -0.34 -12.30
N GLY A 98 11.23 -1.37 -11.47
CA GLY A 98 12.31 -1.63 -10.53
C GLY A 98 11.83 -2.20 -9.20
N GLU A 99 12.76 -2.32 -8.26
CA GLU A 99 12.49 -2.74 -6.89
C GLU A 99 12.22 -1.54 -5.99
N TYR A 100 11.21 -1.70 -5.14
CA TYR A 100 10.75 -0.72 -4.19
C TYR A 100 10.64 -1.34 -2.79
N THR A 101 11.08 -0.59 -1.79
CA THR A 101 10.91 -0.93 -0.38
C THR A 101 9.90 0.01 0.25
N ILE A 102 8.85 -0.57 0.82
CA ILE A 102 7.80 0.11 1.55
C ILE A 102 8.09 -0.10 3.03
N LEU A 103 8.36 0.98 3.76
CA LEU A 103 8.62 0.92 5.19
C LEU A 103 7.52 1.66 5.94
N ILE A 104 6.78 0.93 6.77
CA ILE A 104 5.72 1.45 7.62
C ILE A 104 6.26 1.50 9.06
N GLN A 105 6.22 2.66 9.71
CA GLN A 105 6.77 2.81 11.07
C GLN A 105 5.70 3.31 12.04
N GLY A 106 5.37 2.48 13.03
CA GLY A 106 4.53 2.87 14.16
C GLY A 106 5.29 2.84 15.49
N ASP A 107 4.60 3.13 16.59
CA ASP A 107 5.20 3.10 17.92
C ASP A 107 5.50 1.64 18.35
N GLY A 108 6.78 1.34 18.62
CA GLY A 108 7.21 0.01 19.02
C GLY A 108 7.25 -1.06 17.92
N TRP A 109 6.99 -0.70 16.65
CA TRP A 109 6.99 -1.66 15.53
C TRP A 109 7.34 -1.03 14.18
N TYR A 110 7.59 -1.87 13.19
CA TYR A 110 7.67 -1.47 11.79
C TYR A 110 7.21 -2.61 10.88
N GLY A 111 6.68 -2.28 9.71
CA GLY A 111 6.35 -3.20 8.64
C GLY A 111 7.21 -2.94 7.43
N GLU A 112 7.63 -3.98 6.73
CA GLU A 112 8.40 -3.87 5.49
C GLU A 112 7.71 -4.66 4.38
N GLY A 113 7.56 -4.03 3.22
CA GLY A 113 7.06 -4.64 1.98
C GLY A 113 8.08 -4.45 0.86
N LEU A 114 8.20 -5.46 0.00
CA LEU A 114 9.00 -5.39 -1.21
C LEU A 114 8.07 -5.49 -2.42
N LEU A 115 8.19 -4.53 -3.32
CA LEU A 115 7.44 -4.49 -4.58
C LEU A 115 8.45 -4.52 -5.74
N THR A 116 8.19 -5.37 -6.73
CA THR A 116 8.97 -5.45 -7.96
C THR A 116 8.04 -5.21 -9.14
N ILE A 117 8.34 -4.18 -9.93
CA ILE A 117 7.59 -3.76 -11.11
C ILE A 117 8.43 -3.97 -12.37
#